data_AF-A0A6J0B2K3-F1
#
_entry.id   AF-A0A6J0B2K3-F1
#
_cell.length_a   1.000
_cell.length_b   1.000
_cell.length_c   1.000
_cell.angle_alpha   90.00
_cell.angle_beta   90.00
_cell.angle_gamma   90.00
#
_symmetry.space_group_name_H-M   'P 1'
#
loop_
_entity.id
_entity.type
_entity.pdbx_description
1 polymer ?
#
loop_
_entity_poly.entity_id
_entity_poly.type
_entity_poly.pdbx_seq_one_letter_code
_entity_poly.pdbx_strand_id
1 'polypeptide(L)'
;MVSMLWLFVRGEQLFDGNTTFLQCGSSPATWHTPLFHTSLSANPNDLNDSLGPVQKSRLVPTQLAQFAPEISRLKLLLCVTVSHVLAQFLVLFTIHCYLQPFKRFVETGRVAYVSDGPHEGKLVTIVDIIDQNRVLVDGPAANIPRGQMRLSQLHLTKFRLRFPFTGSTRVVRKAWSDGKIDEKWSESMWAQKVEAKKKRAALSDFDRFKLRKARQVRNKLRTHAFLKIKKKSRKGTKAAVTAPKPGAKKPAAKKPEKK
;
A
#
# COMPACT_ATOMS: atom_id res chain seq x y z
N MET A 1 -21.49 43.46 15.76
CA MET A 1 -21.17 42.84 14.45
C MET A 1 -21.09 41.33 14.68
N VAL A 2 -22.17 40.61 14.98
CA VAL A 2 -23.38 40.29 14.20
C VAL A 2 -23.07 39.67 12.83
N SER A 3 -23.31 38.36 12.78
CA SER A 3 -23.89 37.56 11.68
C SER A 3 -23.17 37.36 10.35
N MET A 4 -23.54 36.21 9.77
CA MET A 4 -23.27 35.66 8.44
C MET A 4 -21.90 34.97 8.33
N LEU A 5 -21.80 33.67 8.05
CA LEU A 5 -22.55 32.98 7.01
C LEU A 5 -22.77 31.50 7.34
N TRP A 6 -24.05 31.15 7.25
CA TRP A 6 -24.69 29.85 7.31
C TRP A 6 -24.40 29.04 6.02
N LEU A 7 -24.23 27.72 6.18
CA LEU A 7 -24.86 26.63 5.40
C LEU A 7 -25.07 26.77 3.86
N PHE A 8 -24.49 25.81 3.13
CA PHE A 8 -24.93 25.36 1.79
C PHE A 8 -24.63 23.84 1.71
N VAL A 9 -25.52 22.91 2.07
CA VAL A 9 -26.76 22.41 1.42
C VAL A 9 -26.55 21.97 -0.03
N ARG A 10 -26.75 20.66 -0.24
CA ARG A 10 -27.18 19.92 -1.45
C ARG A 10 -27.00 20.60 -2.82
N GLY A 11 -26.18 19.98 -3.66
CA GLY A 11 -26.28 20.09 -5.11
C GLY A 11 -26.47 18.71 -5.74
N GLU A 12 -27.72 18.29 -5.90
CA GLU A 12 -28.13 17.37 -6.96
C GLU A 12 -28.08 18.16 -8.28
N GLN A 13 -27.43 17.62 -9.32
CA GLN A 13 -27.79 17.94 -10.69
C GLN A 13 -27.82 16.67 -11.54
N LEU A 14 -29.06 16.39 -11.97
CA LEU A 14 -29.44 15.60 -13.12
C LEU A 14 -28.76 16.14 -14.38
N PHE A 15 -28.23 15.23 -15.21
CA PHE A 15 -28.13 15.46 -16.65
C PHE A 15 -28.32 14.12 -17.36
N ASP A 16 -29.54 13.92 -17.87
CA ASP A 16 -29.85 12.92 -18.89
C ASP A 16 -29.56 13.53 -20.27
N GLY A 17 -29.13 12.68 -21.21
CA GLY A 17 -29.51 12.82 -22.62
C GLY A 17 -28.48 13.38 -23.60
N ASN A 18 -27.82 12.45 -24.28
CA ASN A 18 -27.81 12.34 -25.75
C ASN A 18 -27.05 13.40 -26.58
N THR A 19 -25.85 13.02 -27.07
CA THR A 19 -25.39 13.42 -28.41
C THR A 19 -24.53 12.30 -28.99
N THR A 20 -25.05 11.66 -30.03
CA THR A 20 -24.42 10.68 -30.92
C THR A 20 -23.60 11.35 -32.03
N PHE A 21 -22.82 10.54 -32.76
CA PHE A 21 -22.14 10.77 -34.07
C PHE A 21 -20.69 11.31 -33.95
N LEU A 22 -19.58 10.69 -34.41
CA LEU A 22 -19.34 9.77 -35.54
C LEU A 22 -18.17 8.80 -35.34
N GLN A 23 -18.28 7.66 -36.02
CA GLN A 23 -17.30 6.60 -36.26
C GLN A 23 -15.99 7.07 -36.92
N CYS A 24 -14.90 6.38 -36.60
CA CYS A 24 -14.00 5.84 -37.63
C CYS A 24 -13.44 4.50 -37.15
N GLY A 25 -13.65 3.45 -37.95
CA GLY A 25 -13.16 2.11 -37.68
C GLY A 25 -11.73 1.89 -38.17
N SER A 26 -11.05 0.91 -37.59
CA SER A 26 -10.11 0.04 -38.31
C SER A 26 -9.72 -1.14 -37.43
N SER A 27 -9.73 -2.30 -38.08
CA SER A 27 -9.58 -3.66 -37.55
C SER A 27 -8.16 -3.96 -37.04
N PRO A 28 -7.97 -4.85 -36.05
CA PRO A 28 -6.63 -5.19 -35.54
C PRO A 28 -5.90 -6.17 -36.48
N ALA A 29 -4.70 -5.79 -36.90
CA ALA A 29 -3.80 -6.63 -37.68
C ALA A 29 -3.25 -7.80 -36.83
N THR A 30 -3.48 -9.01 -37.34
CA THR A 30 -2.88 -10.28 -36.93
C THR A 30 -1.39 -10.30 -37.26
N TRP A 31 -0.52 -10.55 -36.27
CA TRP A 31 0.89 -10.84 -36.53
C TRP A 31 1.11 -12.35 -36.56
N HIS A 32 1.28 -12.88 -37.78
CA HIS A 32 1.87 -14.19 -38.02
C HIS A 32 3.38 -14.12 -37.75
N THR A 33 3.89 -15.06 -36.96
CA THR A 33 5.33 -15.32 -36.81
C THR A 33 5.85 -16.09 -38.03
N PRO A 34 6.89 -15.62 -38.73
CA PRO A 34 7.58 -16.46 -39.71
C PRO A 34 8.50 -17.46 -39.01
N LEU A 35 8.26 -18.75 -39.31
CA LEU A 35 9.20 -19.85 -39.12
C LEU A 35 10.43 -19.58 -39.99
N PHE A 36 11.60 -19.44 -39.37
CA PHE A 36 12.88 -19.66 -40.05
C PHE A 36 13.54 -20.88 -39.43
N HIS A 37 13.56 -21.94 -40.22
CA HIS A 37 14.29 -23.17 -39.98
C HIS A 37 15.64 -23.02 -40.66
N THR A 38 16.73 -23.02 -39.88
CA THR A 38 18.08 -23.24 -40.41
C THR A 38 18.79 -24.23 -39.49
N SER A 39 18.93 -25.44 -40.03
CA SER A 39 19.81 -26.49 -39.55
C SER A 39 21.27 -26.04 -39.60
N LEU A 40 22.00 -26.18 -38.50
CA LEU A 40 23.43 -26.46 -38.58
C LEU A 40 23.86 -27.22 -37.33
N SER A 41 24.22 -28.48 -37.55
CA SER A 41 24.95 -29.32 -36.61
C SER A 41 26.34 -28.73 -36.36
N ALA A 42 26.72 -28.56 -35.09
CA ALA A 42 28.11 -28.39 -34.71
C ALA A 42 28.42 -29.29 -33.51
N ASN A 43 29.50 -30.05 -33.68
CA ASN A 43 30.03 -31.12 -32.84
C ASN A 43 30.68 -30.54 -31.57
N PRO A 44 30.60 -31.16 -30.37
CA PRO A 44 30.97 -30.51 -29.12
C PRO A 44 32.45 -30.67 -28.71
N ASN A 45 33.40 -30.64 -29.64
CA ASN A 45 34.82 -30.95 -29.34
C ASN A 45 35.87 -29.93 -29.80
N ASP A 46 35.53 -28.65 -29.97
CA ASP A 46 36.50 -27.63 -30.40
C ASP A 46 36.59 -26.44 -29.43
N LEU A 47 37.08 -26.62 -28.20
CA LEU A 47 37.58 -25.52 -27.36
C LEU A 47 38.62 -26.00 -26.33
N ASN A 48 39.63 -26.74 -26.78
CA ASN A 48 40.87 -26.91 -26.02
C ASN A 48 42.03 -26.84 -27.02
N ASP A 49 42.61 -25.65 -27.17
CA ASP A 49 44.03 -25.45 -27.50
C ASP A 49 44.32 -23.96 -27.63
N SER A 50 44.88 -23.35 -26.57
CA SER A 50 45.83 -22.22 -26.65
C SER A 50 46.16 -21.68 -25.25
N LEU A 51 46.85 -22.49 -24.43
CA LEU A 51 47.63 -21.98 -23.30
C LEU A 51 49.11 -21.98 -23.67
N GLY A 52 49.63 -20.80 -24.03
CA GLY A 52 51.05 -20.49 -24.01
C GLY A 52 51.44 -19.77 -22.70
N PRO A 53 52.62 -20.03 -22.12
CA PRO A 53 52.98 -19.50 -20.81
C PRO A 53 53.59 -18.10 -20.91
N VAL A 54 52.96 -17.10 -20.27
CA VAL A 54 53.57 -15.77 -20.11
C VAL A 54 53.90 -15.52 -18.63
N GLN A 55 55.20 -15.32 -18.42
CA GLN A 55 55.94 -15.10 -17.18
C GLN A 55 55.40 -13.90 -16.38
N LYS A 56 55.00 -14.11 -15.12
CA LYS A 56 54.78 -13.00 -14.16
C LYS A 56 56.12 -12.57 -13.58
N SER A 57 56.74 -11.55 -14.16
CA SER A 57 57.85 -10.83 -13.54
C SER A 57 57.35 -10.01 -12.34
N ARG A 58 57.94 -10.29 -11.18
CA ARG A 58 57.78 -9.62 -9.90
C ARG A 58 58.15 -8.14 -10.03
N LEU A 59 57.23 -7.22 -9.74
CA LEU A 59 57.52 -5.80 -9.52
C LEU A 59 57.14 -5.40 -8.09
N VAL A 60 58.07 -4.67 -7.47
CA VAL A 60 58.21 -4.38 -6.04
C VAL A 60 57.21 -3.28 -5.60
N PRO A 61 56.60 -3.38 -4.40
CA PRO A 61 55.66 -2.38 -3.91
C PRO A 61 56.42 -1.25 -3.19
N THR A 62 56.88 -0.26 -3.96
CA THR A 62 57.30 1.03 -3.40
C THR A 62 56.89 2.10 -4.40
N GLN A 63 56.30 3.22 -3.93
CA GLN A 63 55.92 4.42 -4.69
C GLN A 63 54.46 4.58 -5.20
N LEU A 64 53.43 4.24 -4.41
CA LEU A 64 52.04 4.73 -4.63
C LEU A 64 51.39 5.34 -3.37
N ALA A 65 52.16 6.03 -2.53
CA ALA A 65 51.70 6.49 -1.21
C ALA A 65 51.71 8.02 -1.02
N GLN A 66 51.59 8.85 -2.07
CA GLN A 66 51.73 10.31 -1.90
C GLN A 66 50.63 11.23 -2.48
N PHE A 67 49.51 10.73 -3.03
CA PHE A 67 48.39 11.61 -3.47
C PHE A 67 46.99 11.10 -3.06
N ALA A 68 46.86 10.51 -1.88
CA ALA A 68 45.62 9.84 -1.45
C ALA A 68 44.55 10.66 -0.67
N PRO A 69 44.80 11.85 -0.07
CA PRO A 69 43.79 12.37 0.86
C PRO A 69 42.71 13.33 0.29
N GLU A 70 42.78 13.82 -0.96
CA GLU A 70 41.75 14.76 -1.48
C GLU A 70 40.71 14.15 -2.44
N ILE A 71 41.03 13.09 -3.18
CA ILE A 71 40.06 12.42 -4.09
C ILE A 71 39.02 11.59 -3.31
N SER A 72 39.37 11.17 -2.10
CA SER A 72 38.57 10.31 -1.22
C SER A 72 37.36 11.05 -0.64
N ARG A 73 37.48 12.34 -0.35
CA ARG A 73 36.41 13.15 0.24
C ARG A 73 35.35 13.56 -0.78
N LEU A 74 35.76 13.94 -2.00
CA LEU A 74 34.83 14.28 -3.09
C LEU A 74 34.10 13.04 -3.64
N LYS A 75 34.77 11.88 -3.72
CA LYS A 75 34.11 10.61 -4.11
C LYS A 75 33.06 10.16 -3.08
N LEU A 76 33.32 10.32 -1.79
CA LEU A 76 32.37 9.93 -0.74
C LEU A 76 31.15 10.86 -0.72
N LEU A 77 31.34 12.17 -0.90
CA LEU A 77 30.25 13.16 -0.97
C LEU A 77 29.38 13.00 -2.23
N LEU A 78 29.98 12.73 -3.39
CA LEU A 78 29.24 12.46 -4.63
C LEU A 78 28.48 11.12 -4.56
N CYS A 79 29.07 10.09 -3.96
CA CYS A 79 28.43 8.79 -3.77
C CYS A 79 27.18 8.86 -2.85
N VAL A 80 27.27 9.59 -1.74
CA VAL A 80 26.16 9.70 -0.77
C VAL A 80 25.00 10.54 -1.33
N THR A 81 25.31 11.60 -2.08
CA THR A 81 24.28 12.48 -2.67
C THR A 81 23.56 11.83 -3.85
N VAL A 82 24.28 11.16 -4.76
CA VAL A 82 23.67 10.41 -5.87
C VAL A 82 22.81 9.25 -5.37
N SER A 83 23.24 8.54 -4.32
CA SER A 83 22.46 7.45 -3.71
C SER A 83 21.17 7.95 -3.06
N HIS A 84 21.19 9.10 -2.38
CA HIS A 84 19.99 9.68 -1.77
C HIS A 84 18.98 10.19 -2.81
N VAL A 85 19.46 10.81 -3.89
CA VAL A 85 18.59 11.32 -4.96
C VAL A 85 17.96 10.16 -5.75
N LEU A 86 18.73 9.11 -6.07
CA LEU A 86 18.20 7.90 -6.72
C LEU A 86 17.21 7.15 -5.81
N ALA A 87 17.48 7.07 -4.49
CA ALA A 87 16.53 6.49 -3.54
C ALA A 87 15.23 7.32 -3.45
N GLN A 88 15.32 8.65 -3.44
CA GLN A 88 14.13 9.52 -3.48
C GLN A 88 13.37 9.43 -4.80
N PHE A 89 14.06 9.29 -5.94
CA PHE A 89 13.43 9.09 -7.24
C PHE A 89 12.73 7.73 -7.34
N LEU A 90 13.33 6.65 -6.83
CA LEU A 90 12.69 5.33 -6.75
C LEU A 90 11.51 5.31 -5.78
N VAL A 91 11.61 6.01 -4.65
CA VAL A 91 10.49 6.16 -3.69
C VAL A 91 9.37 6.98 -4.31
N LEU A 92 9.65 8.07 -5.01
CA LEU A 92 8.62 8.87 -5.69
C LEU A 92 8.02 8.13 -6.90
N PHE A 93 8.82 7.38 -7.66
CA PHE A 93 8.36 6.56 -8.78
C PHE A 93 7.49 5.38 -8.30
N THR A 94 7.87 4.73 -7.19
CA THR A 94 7.02 3.70 -6.56
C THR A 94 5.76 4.26 -5.91
N ILE A 95 5.79 5.49 -5.38
CA ILE A 95 4.59 6.19 -4.89
C ILE A 95 3.66 6.58 -6.05
N HIS A 96 4.19 7.00 -7.20
CA HIS A 96 3.38 7.35 -8.39
C HIS A 96 2.81 6.11 -9.10
N CYS A 97 3.52 4.99 -9.13
CA CYS A 97 3.06 3.75 -9.76
C CYS A 97 1.97 2.99 -8.97
N TYR A 98 1.60 3.41 -7.76
CA TYR A 98 0.67 2.67 -6.89
C TYR A 98 -0.68 3.38 -6.62
N LEU A 99 -1.05 4.37 -7.43
CA LEU A 99 -2.36 5.02 -7.37
C LEU A 99 -3.30 4.52 -8.47
N GLN A 100 -3.49 3.20 -8.57
CA GLN A 100 -4.69 2.71 -9.22
C GLN A 100 -5.90 3.06 -8.34
N PRO A 101 -6.89 3.83 -8.84
CA PRO A 101 -8.02 4.30 -8.03
C PRO A 101 -8.89 3.14 -7.55
N PHE A 102 -8.95 2.05 -8.30
CA PHE A 102 -9.74 0.87 -7.98
C PHE A 102 -8.86 -0.29 -7.52
N LYS A 103 -9.12 -0.81 -6.32
CA LYS A 103 -8.37 -1.93 -5.70
C LYS A 103 -9.18 -3.22 -5.58
N ARG A 104 -10.50 -3.12 -5.59
CA ARG A 104 -11.42 -4.25 -5.38
C ARG A 104 -12.39 -4.28 -6.55
N PHE A 105 -12.16 -5.24 -7.44
CA PHE A 105 -12.98 -5.42 -8.63
C PHE A 105 -14.01 -6.52 -8.41
N VAL A 106 -15.12 -6.41 -9.14
CA VAL A 106 -16.11 -7.48 -9.29
C VAL A 106 -15.49 -8.50 -10.24
N GLU A 107 -15.17 -9.67 -9.73
CA GLU A 107 -14.54 -10.74 -10.50
C GLU A 107 -14.90 -12.09 -9.87
N THR A 108 -14.80 -13.15 -10.66
CA THR A 108 -15.00 -14.51 -10.18
C THR A 108 -14.04 -14.84 -9.03
N GLY A 109 -14.62 -15.39 -7.97
CA GLY A 109 -13.94 -15.78 -6.74
C GLY A 109 -13.70 -14.65 -5.75
N ARG A 110 -14.14 -13.42 -6.04
CA ARG A 110 -14.11 -12.34 -5.06
C ARG A 110 -15.09 -12.63 -3.93
N VAL A 111 -14.63 -12.52 -2.68
CA VAL A 111 -15.49 -12.65 -1.50
C VAL A 111 -16.12 -11.29 -1.20
N ALA A 112 -17.42 -11.27 -1.01
CA ALA A 112 -18.21 -10.11 -0.66
C ALA A 112 -18.94 -10.33 0.68
N TYR A 113 -19.18 -9.23 1.38
CA TYR A 113 -20.02 -9.17 2.56
C TYR A 113 -21.40 -8.67 2.15
N VAL A 114 -22.45 -9.36 2.58
CA VAL A 114 -23.83 -8.97 2.30
C VAL A 114 -24.24 -7.87 3.29
N SER A 115 -24.53 -6.68 2.78
CA SER A 115 -25.04 -5.56 3.59
C SER A 115 -26.52 -5.72 3.87
N ASP A 116 -27.31 -6.01 2.84
CA ASP A 116 -28.77 -5.91 2.92
C ASP A 116 -29.44 -7.19 2.42
N GLY A 117 -30.67 -7.43 2.87
CA GLY A 117 -31.53 -8.53 2.44
C GLY A 117 -31.57 -9.71 3.42
N PRO A 118 -32.13 -10.86 3.01
CA PRO A 118 -32.38 -12.00 3.90
C PRO A 118 -31.09 -12.68 4.41
N HIS A 119 -29.95 -12.35 3.82
CA HIS A 119 -28.64 -12.91 4.15
C HIS A 119 -27.67 -11.86 4.69
N GLU A 120 -28.19 -10.76 5.24
CA GLU A 120 -27.39 -9.70 5.86
C GLU A 120 -26.37 -10.26 6.87
N GLY A 121 -25.16 -9.70 6.83
CA GLY A 121 -24.12 -10.02 7.80
C GLY A 121 -23.33 -11.29 7.50
N LYS A 122 -23.63 -11.97 6.39
CA LYS A 122 -22.95 -13.19 5.94
C LYS A 122 -21.94 -12.89 4.84
N LEU A 123 -20.99 -13.80 4.67
CA LEU A 123 -20.03 -13.76 3.58
C LEU A 123 -20.48 -14.64 2.44
N VAL A 124 -20.16 -14.18 1.23
CA VAL A 124 -20.51 -14.85 -0.01
C VAL A 124 -19.40 -14.72 -1.03
N THR A 125 -19.35 -15.63 -1.99
CA THR A 125 -18.38 -15.61 -3.09
C THR A 125 -19.10 -15.32 -4.40
N ILE A 126 -18.57 -14.39 -5.20
CA ILE A 126 -19.05 -14.15 -6.56
C ILE A 126 -18.56 -15.29 -7.45
N VAL A 127 -19.48 -16.01 -8.08
CA VAL A 127 -19.16 -17.11 -8.99
C VAL A 127 -19.14 -16.59 -10.43
N ASP A 128 -20.19 -15.85 -10.80
CA ASP A 128 -20.44 -15.39 -12.15
C ASP A 128 -21.06 -13.98 -12.13
N ILE A 129 -20.90 -13.25 -13.22
CA ILE A 129 -21.45 -11.91 -13.44
C ILE A 129 -22.53 -12.07 -14.49
N ILE A 130 -23.79 -11.94 -14.07
CA ILE A 130 -24.94 -12.14 -14.96
C ILE A 130 -25.12 -10.88 -15.81
N ASP A 131 -25.18 -9.73 -15.14
CA ASP A 131 -25.41 -8.43 -15.77
C ASP A 131 -24.56 -7.37 -15.08
N GLN A 132 -24.61 -6.13 -15.57
CA GLN A 132 -23.91 -5.00 -14.96
C GLN A 132 -24.27 -4.76 -13.48
N ASN A 133 -25.50 -5.11 -13.07
CA ASN A 133 -26.01 -4.84 -11.73
C ASN A 133 -26.23 -6.10 -10.87
N ARG A 134 -26.10 -7.28 -11.46
CA ARG A 134 -26.45 -8.56 -10.81
C ARG A 134 -25.33 -9.58 -10.97
N VAL A 135 -25.09 -10.32 -9.91
CA VAL A 135 -24.08 -11.38 -9.85
C VAL A 135 -24.68 -12.66 -9.34
N LEU A 136 -24.13 -13.78 -9.81
CA LEU A 136 -24.39 -15.10 -9.26
C LEU A 136 -23.45 -15.35 -8.09
N VAL A 137 -24.03 -15.72 -6.96
CA VAL A 137 -23.34 -15.76 -5.68
C VAL A 137 -23.55 -17.11 -5.01
N ASP A 138 -22.53 -17.57 -4.28
CA ASP A 138 -22.55 -18.83 -3.52
C ASP A 138 -21.86 -18.65 -2.16
N GLY A 139 -22.46 -19.16 -1.09
CA GLY A 139 -21.99 -18.96 0.29
C GLY A 139 -21.92 -20.26 1.08
N PRO A 140 -20.95 -21.14 0.81
CA PRO A 140 -20.91 -22.49 1.38
C PRO A 140 -20.72 -22.53 2.91
N ALA A 141 -20.06 -21.53 3.50
CA ALA A 141 -19.85 -21.47 4.96
C ALA A 141 -21.08 -20.99 5.74
N ALA A 142 -21.87 -20.09 5.14
CA ALA A 142 -23.04 -19.49 5.79
C ALA A 142 -24.37 -20.16 5.38
N ASN A 143 -24.27 -21.32 4.71
CA ASN A 143 -25.37 -22.09 4.11
C ASN A 143 -26.31 -21.23 3.25
N ILE A 144 -25.73 -20.33 2.46
CA ILE A 144 -26.49 -19.53 1.49
C ILE A 144 -26.54 -20.33 0.19
N PRO A 145 -27.75 -20.65 -0.33
CA PRO A 145 -27.87 -21.36 -1.60
C PRO A 145 -27.33 -20.50 -2.74
N ARG A 146 -26.90 -21.15 -3.81
CA ARG A 146 -26.49 -20.47 -5.02
C ARG A 146 -27.68 -19.68 -5.58
N GLY A 147 -27.50 -18.39 -5.78
CA GLY A 147 -28.57 -17.51 -6.22
C GLY A 147 -28.07 -16.19 -6.77
N GLN A 148 -28.97 -15.43 -7.40
CA GLN A 148 -28.65 -14.08 -7.87
C GLN A 148 -28.69 -13.08 -6.73
N MET A 149 -27.78 -12.11 -6.75
CA MET A 149 -27.77 -10.96 -5.85
C MET A 149 -27.45 -9.68 -6.61
N ARG A 150 -27.98 -8.56 -6.14
CA ARG A 150 -27.64 -7.25 -6.70
C ARG A 150 -26.28 -6.80 -6.18
N LEU A 151 -25.45 -6.23 -7.04
CA LEU A 151 -24.13 -5.71 -6.65
C LEU A 151 -24.20 -4.60 -5.61
N SER A 152 -25.28 -3.80 -5.60
CA SER A 152 -25.51 -2.75 -4.61
C SER A 152 -25.64 -3.27 -3.17
N GLN A 153 -26.10 -4.51 -2.99
CA GLN A 153 -26.27 -5.14 -1.67
C GLN A 153 -24.96 -5.76 -1.16
N LEU A 154 -23.92 -5.78 -1.99
CA LEU A 154 -22.66 -6.46 -1.72
C LEU A 154 -21.54 -5.45 -1.46
N HIS A 155 -20.78 -5.69 -0.41
CA HIS A 155 -19.54 -4.96 -0.15
C HIS A 155 -18.34 -5.87 -0.41
N LEU A 156 -17.59 -5.56 -1.46
CA LEU A 156 -16.42 -6.36 -1.86
C LEU A 156 -15.33 -6.30 -0.79
N THR A 157 -14.84 -7.47 -0.40
CA THR A 157 -13.72 -7.60 0.53
C THR A 157 -12.39 -7.68 -0.22
N LYS A 158 -11.28 -7.70 0.53
CA LYS A 158 -9.94 -7.88 -0.05
C LYS A 158 -9.65 -9.34 -0.46
N PHE A 159 -10.47 -10.30 -0.03
CA PHE A 159 -10.20 -11.72 -0.21
C PHE A 159 -10.65 -12.18 -1.60
N ARG A 160 -9.83 -13.01 -2.24
CA ARG A 160 -10.11 -13.63 -3.54
C ARG A 160 -9.77 -15.10 -3.45
N LEU A 161 -10.69 -15.93 -3.91
CA LEU A 161 -10.51 -17.34 -4.17
C LEU A 161 -10.22 -17.52 -5.66
N ARG A 162 -9.37 -18.49 -6.01
CA ARG A 162 -9.09 -18.85 -7.40
C ARG A 162 -9.80 -20.17 -7.71
N PHE A 163 -10.76 -20.13 -8.61
CA PHE A 163 -11.46 -21.29 -9.16
C PHE A 163 -11.96 -20.95 -10.57
N PRO A 164 -12.28 -21.94 -11.42
CA PRO A 164 -12.72 -21.69 -12.79
C PRO A 164 -14.06 -20.92 -12.84
N PHE A 165 -14.25 -20.16 -13.92
CA PHE A 165 -15.52 -19.52 -14.23
C PHE A 165 -16.68 -20.52 -14.20
N THR A 166 -17.79 -20.17 -13.55
CA THR A 166 -18.97 -21.05 -13.36
C THR A 166 -18.68 -22.36 -12.58
N GLY A 167 -17.70 -22.36 -11.67
CA GLY A 167 -17.41 -23.52 -10.81
C GLY A 167 -18.62 -24.01 -9.98
N SER A 168 -18.76 -25.33 -9.79
CA SER A 168 -19.84 -25.92 -8.97
C SER A 168 -19.67 -25.61 -7.48
N THR A 169 -20.75 -25.69 -6.69
CA THR A 169 -20.71 -25.38 -5.25
C THR A 169 -19.70 -26.25 -4.50
N ARG A 170 -19.48 -27.49 -4.96
CA ARG A 170 -18.44 -28.38 -4.43
C ARG A 170 -17.05 -27.78 -4.60
N VAL A 171 -16.74 -27.21 -5.76
CA VAL A 171 -15.44 -26.57 -6.05
C VAL A 171 -15.29 -25.30 -5.21
N VAL A 172 -16.34 -24.47 -5.12
CA VAL A 172 -16.31 -23.25 -4.30
C VAL A 172 -16.08 -23.59 -2.82
N ARG A 173 -16.72 -24.65 -2.30
CA ARG A 173 -16.52 -25.13 -0.93
C ARG A 173 -15.07 -25.57 -0.67
N LYS A 174 -14.46 -26.30 -1.60
CA LYS A 174 -13.04 -26.69 -1.51
C LYS A 174 -12.13 -25.45 -1.52
N ALA A 175 -12.33 -24.55 -2.48
CA ALA A 175 -11.55 -23.31 -2.54
C ALA A 175 -11.72 -22.45 -1.28
N TRP A 176 -12.91 -22.45 -0.67
CA TRP A 176 -13.18 -21.73 0.57
C TRP A 176 -12.36 -22.28 1.76
N SER A 177 -12.35 -23.61 1.92
CA SER A 177 -11.53 -24.27 2.97
C SER A 177 -10.03 -24.10 2.71
N ASP A 178 -9.58 -24.27 1.47
CA ASP A 178 -8.18 -24.11 1.08
C ASP A 178 -7.72 -22.66 1.31
N GLY A 179 -8.61 -21.71 1.05
CA GLY A 179 -8.40 -20.29 1.26
C GLY A 179 -8.44 -19.86 2.73
N LYS A 180 -8.92 -20.71 3.66
CA LYS A 180 -9.11 -20.40 5.09
C LYS A 180 -9.75 -19.03 5.32
N ILE A 181 -10.83 -18.76 4.58
CA ILE A 181 -11.42 -17.42 4.52
C ILE A 181 -12.04 -17.02 5.86
N ASP A 182 -12.60 -17.96 6.61
CA ASP A 182 -13.24 -17.68 7.90
C ASP A 182 -12.22 -17.20 8.95
N GLU A 183 -11.05 -17.83 9.01
CA GLU A 183 -9.93 -17.41 9.86
C GLU A 183 -9.47 -16.00 9.46
N LYS A 184 -9.15 -15.81 8.17
CA LYS A 184 -8.71 -14.50 7.63
C LYS A 184 -9.75 -13.40 7.83
N TRP A 185 -11.03 -13.74 7.78
CA TRP A 185 -12.12 -12.82 8.05
C TRP A 185 -12.14 -12.45 9.53
N SER A 186 -12.09 -13.41 10.45
CA SER A 186 -12.09 -13.15 11.90
C SER A 186 -10.93 -12.27 12.36
N GLU A 187 -9.75 -12.45 11.78
CA GLU A 187 -8.56 -11.62 12.03
C GLU A 187 -8.73 -10.18 11.52
N SER A 188 -9.59 -9.98 10.52
CA SER A 188 -9.74 -8.67 9.90
C SER A 188 -10.35 -7.65 10.85
N MET A 189 -9.81 -6.42 10.81
CA MET A 189 -10.38 -5.28 11.55
C MET A 189 -11.84 -5.00 11.19
N TRP A 190 -12.29 -5.41 10.01
CA TRP A 190 -13.68 -5.25 9.60
C TRP A 190 -14.59 -6.21 10.37
N ALA A 191 -14.27 -7.50 10.43
CA ALA A 191 -15.03 -8.47 11.22
C ALA A 191 -15.10 -8.06 12.69
N GLN A 192 -13.96 -7.64 13.27
CA GLN A 192 -13.92 -7.13 14.65
C GLN A 192 -14.83 -5.92 14.86
N LYS A 193 -14.93 -5.01 13.88
CA LYS A 193 -15.86 -3.87 13.93
C LYS A 193 -17.32 -4.31 13.85
N VAL A 194 -17.63 -5.29 13.00
CA VAL A 194 -18.99 -5.85 12.89
C VAL A 194 -19.39 -6.51 14.21
N GLU A 195 -18.51 -7.32 14.78
CA GLU A 195 -18.75 -7.97 16.08
C GLU A 195 -18.89 -6.92 17.20
N ALA A 196 -18.04 -5.90 17.23
CA ALA A 196 -18.15 -4.81 18.20
C ALA A 196 -19.47 -4.03 18.08
N LYS A 197 -20.00 -3.86 16.86
CA LYS A 197 -21.35 -3.29 16.64
C LYS A 197 -22.44 -4.21 17.20
N LYS A 198 -22.37 -5.51 16.91
CA LYS A 198 -23.31 -6.51 17.45
C LYS A 198 -23.31 -6.52 18.98
N LYS A 199 -22.12 -6.57 19.59
CA LYS A 199 -21.96 -6.49 21.06
C LYS A 199 -22.55 -5.20 21.62
N ARG A 200 -22.37 -4.05 20.96
CA ARG A 200 -22.93 -2.77 21.40
C ARG A 200 -24.45 -2.71 21.32
N ALA A 201 -25.04 -3.32 20.28
CA ALA A 201 -26.48 -3.41 20.16
C ALA A 201 -27.10 -4.30 21.26
N ALA A 202 -26.38 -5.35 21.68
CA ALA A 202 -26.82 -6.28 22.72
C ALA A 202 -26.57 -5.81 24.17
N LEU A 203 -26.03 -4.59 24.41
CA LEU A 203 -25.67 -4.15 25.77
C LEU A 203 -26.90 -3.86 26.64
N SER A 204 -26.94 -4.48 27.82
CA SER A 204 -27.87 -4.10 28.89
C SER A 204 -27.56 -2.67 29.40
N ASP A 205 -28.52 -2.04 30.08
CA ASP A 205 -28.30 -0.70 30.65
C ASP A 205 -27.15 -0.67 31.67
N PHE A 206 -27.05 -1.72 32.49
CA PHE A 206 -25.95 -1.87 33.44
C PHE A 206 -24.59 -1.96 32.74
N ASP A 207 -24.50 -2.68 31.60
CA ASP A 207 -23.27 -2.73 30.82
C ASP A 207 -22.91 -1.38 30.19
N ARG A 208 -23.92 -0.59 29.77
CA ARG A 208 -23.71 0.79 29.30
C ARG A 208 -23.16 1.67 30.42
N PHE A 209 -23.60 1.50 31.66
CA PHE A 209 -23.03 2.18 32.81
C PHE A 209 -21.56 1.80 33.06
N LYS A 210 -21.23 0.50 33.07
CA LYS A 210 -19.84 0.01 33.20
C LYS A 210 -18.94 0.57 32.10
N LEU A 211 -19.40 0.54 30.86
CA LEU A 211 -18.66 1.06 29.70
C LEU A 211 -18.43 2.58 29.80
N ARG A 212 -19.42 3.35 30.28
CA ARG A 212 -19.28 4.78 30.54
C ARG A 212 -18.19 5.07 31.56
N LYS A 213 -18.18 4.36 32.70
CA LYS A 213 -17.17 4.50 33.75
C LYS A 213 -15.77 4.11 33.25
N ALA A 214 -15.64 2.99 32.53
CA ALA A 214 -14.38 2.58 31.93
C ALA A 214 -13.83 3.62 30.93
N ARG A 215 -14.69 4.23 30.10
CA ARG A 215 -14.31 5.33 29.20
C ARG A 215 -13.83 6.57 29.97
N GLN A 216 -14.49 6.92 31.07
CA GLN A 216 -14.09 8.05 31.91
C GLN A 216 -12.68 7.86 32.49
N VAL A 217 -12.38 6.68 33.04
CA VAL A 217 -11.05 6.33 33.57
C VAL A 217 -9.99 6.39 32.47
N ARG A 218 -10.25 5.75 31.31
CA ARG A 218 -9.34 5.78 30.15
C ARG A 218 -9.03 7.19 29.67
N ASN A 219 -10.04 8.05 29.57
CA ASN A 219 -9.87 9.43 29.12
C ASN A 219 -9.05 10.27 30.09
N LYS A 220 -9.22 10.08 31.41
CA LYS A 220 -8.38 10.74 32.42
C LYS A 220 -6.90 10.36 32.24
N LEU A 221 -6.60 9.07 32.09
CA LEU A 221 -5.23 8.58 31.87
C LEU A 221 -4.63 9.10 30.56
N ARG A 222 -5.39 9.07 29.47
CA ARG A 222 -4.97 9.60 28.16
C ARG A 222 -4.64 11.09 28.23
N THR A 223 -5.51 11.89 28.84
CA THR A 223 -5.28 13.34 28.99
C THR A 223 -4.03 13.61 29.82
N HIS A 224 -3.83 12.88 30.91
CA HIS A 224 -2.63 13.02 31.73
C HIS A 224 -1.35 12.67 30.95
N ALA A 225 -1.35 11.57 30.19
CA ALA A 225 -0.22 11.20 29.33
C ALA A 225 0.05 12.26 28.24
N PHE A 226 -1.01 12.75 27.59
CA PHE A 226 -0.91 13.80 26.58
C PHE A 226 -0.34 15.10 27.14
N LEU A 227 -0.80 15.55 28.32
CA LEU A 227 -0.29 16.75 28.98
C LEU A 227 1.20 16.61 29.34
N LYS A 228 1.64 15.43 29.76
CA LYS A 228 3.07 15.14 29.99
C LYS A 228 3.88 15.27 28.70
N ILE A 229 3.42 14.67 27.59
CA ILE A 229 4.09 14.76 26.29
C ILE A 229 4.13 16.22 25.81
N LYS A 230 3.01 16.95 25.91
CA LYS A 230 2.91 18.38 25.54
C LYS A 230 3.85 19.26 26.38
N LYS A 231 3.99 18.99 27.68
CA LYS A 231 4.93 19.73 28.54
C LYS A 231 6.38 19.46 28.12
N LYS A 232 6.73 18.21 27.79
CA LYS A 232 8.07 17.85 27.29
C LYS A 232 8.38 18.50 25.95
N SER A 233 7.46 18.44 24.97
CA SER A 233 7.67 19.08 23.66
C SER A 233 7.84 20.59 23.80
N ARG A 234 7.00 21.26 24.62
CA ARG A 234 7.13 22.70 24.90
C ARG A 234 8.47 23.05 25.55
N LYS A 235 8.99 22.24 26.47
CA LYS A 235 10.31 22.44 27.09
C LYS A 235 11.44 22.30 26.06
N GLY A 236 11.37 21.33 25.15
CA GLY A 236 12.34 21.17 24.06
C GLY A 236 12.36 22.38 23.11
N THR A 237 11.19 22.88 22.70
CA THR A 237 11.11 24.13 21.91
C THR A 237 11.58 25.36 22.68
N LYS A 238 11.28 25.46 23.98
CA LYS A 238 11.77 26.59 24.79
C LYS A 238 13.29 26.55 24.93
N ALA A 239 13.89 25.39 25.20
CA ALA A 239 15.34 25.23 25.25
C ALA A 239 16.02 25.55 23.91
N ALA A 240 15.41 25.20 22.78
CA ALA A 240 15.91 25.57 21.44
C ALA A 240 15.78 27.07 21.12
N VAL A 241 14.76 27.75 21.65
CA VAL A 241 14.55 29.20 21.45
C VAL A 241 15.43 30.05 22.38
N THR A 242 15.77 29.57 23.58
CA THR A 242 16.70 30.26 24.51
C THR A 242 18.17 29.87 24.35
N ALA A 243 18.52 28.97 23.41
CA ALA A 243 19.92 28.74 23.07
C ALA A 243 20.48 29.99 22.36
N PRO A 244 21.60 30.58 22.82
CA PRO A 244 22.15 31.79 22.20
C PRO A 244 22.61 31.49 20.77
N LYS A 245 22.17 32.32 19.81
CA LYS A 245 22.68 32.27 18.42
C LYS A 245 24.21 32.39 18.43
N PRO A 246 24.96 31.53 17.73
CA PRO A 246 26.40 31.69 17.59
C PRO A 246 26.66 32.86 16.62
N GLY A 247 26.97 34.04 17.17
CA GLY A 247 27.22 35.24 16.40
C GLY A 247 28.18 36.19 17.11
N ALA A 248 29.46 36.08 16.73
CA ALA A 248 30.52 37.09 16.75
C ALA A 248 30.72 37.98 17.99
N LYS A 249 31.86 37.77 18.68
CA LYS A 249 32.84 38.83 19.03
C LYS A 249 34.16 38.19 19.48
N LYS A 250 35.19 38.35 18.66
CA LYS A 250 36.59 37.99 18.95
C LYS A 250 37.21 39.18 19.72
N PRO A 251 37.70 39.04 20.96
CA PRO A 251 38.43 40.12 21.62
C PRO A 251 39.82 40.28 20.98
N ALA A 252 40.18 41.53 20.68
CA ALA A 252 41.42 41.92 20.02
C ALA A 252 42.65 41.60 20.88
N ALA A 253 43.69 41.04 20.25
CA ALA A 253 44.99 40.78 20.87
C ALA A 253 45.75 42.10 21.09
N LYS A 254 46.19 42.35 22.32
CA LYS A 254 47.15 43.42 22.64
C LYS A 254 48.55 43.02 22.15
N LYS A 255 49.18 43.92 21.39
CA LYS A 255 50.56 43.83 20.88
C LYS A 255 51.54 44.12 22.04
N PRO A 256 52.69 43.42 22.14
CA PRO A 256 53.64 43.63 23.25
C PRO A 256 54.51 44.87 23.03
N GLU A 257 54.62 45.71 24.06
CA GLU A 257 55.66 46.76 24.16
C GLU A 257 56.96 46.18 24.70
N LYS A 258 58.05 46.59 24.07
CA LYS A 258 59.43 46.15 24.24
C LYS A 258 60.12 47.09 25.26
N LYS A 259 60.82 46.53 26.24
CA LYS A 259 61.96 47.21 26.89
C LYS A 259 63.21 46.97 26.07
#